data_AF-A0A915EMC7-F1
#
_entry.id   AF-A0A915EMC7-F1
#
_cell.length_a   1.000
_cell.length_b   1.000
_cell.length_c   1.000
_cell.angle_alpha   90.00
_cell.angle_beta   90.00
_cell.angle_gamma   90.00
#
_symmetry.space_group_name_H-M   'P 1'
#
loop_
_entity.id
_entity.type
_entity.pdbx_description
1 polymer ?
#
loop_
_entity_poly.entity_id
_entity_poly.type
_entity_poly.pdbx_seq_one_letter_code
_entity_poly.pdbx_strand_id
1 'polypeptide(L)'
;MVWFESPSNPLMKLVDMEKMVKVVRKYGDDIIIVIDSTFMSPFFQNPISKGVDVVVHSVTKYINGHNDVMMGAVMTDSKEIDEHLLEQQRSIGSVPSAFDCYLVNRGVKTLHLRMERHHLNGLAVARFLENHTAVEKVHR
;
A
#
# COMPACT_ATOMS: atom_id res chain seq x y z
N MET A 1 -0.02 -17.92 -5.89
CA MET A 1 -0.05 -16.52 -5.42
C MET A 1 -0.33 -15.59 -6.59
N VAL A 2 -1.19 -14.60 -6.39
CA VAL A 2 -1.40 -13.47 -7.31
C VAL A 2 -0.98 -12.19 -6.60
N TRP A 3 -0.08 -11.42 -7.21
CA TRP A 3 0.45 -10.17 -6.66
C TRP A 3 0.13 -9.02 -7.59
N PHE A 4 -0.40 -7.92 -7.07
CA PHE A 4 -0.66 -6.72 -7.84
C PHE A 4 -0.49 -5.43 -7.02
N GLU A 5 -0.53 -4.29 -7.70
CA GLU A 5 -0.50 -2.95 -7.12
C GLU A 5 -1.70 -2.17 -7.67
N SER A 6 -2.32 -1.34 -6.85
CA SER A 6 -3.39 -0.43 -7.31
C SER A 6 -3.45 0.81 -6.43
N PRO A 7 -3.20 2.03 -6.97
CA PRO A 7 -2.73 2.32 -8.34
C PRO A 7 -1.33 1.79 -8.63
N SER A 8 -1.06 1.35 -9.87
CA SER A 8 0.27 0.87 -10.27
C SER A 8 1.29 2.01 -10.40
N ASN A 9 2.53 1.79 -9.97
CA ASN A 9 3.64 2.72 -10.22
C ASN A 9 4.33 2.43 -11.58
N PRO A 10 4.60 3.42 -12.45
CA PRO A 10 4.26 4.85 -12.38
C PRO A 10 2.98 5.24 -13.13
N LEU A 11 2.34 4.31 -13.83
CA LEU A 11 1.26 4.60 -14.78
C LEU A 11 -0.14 4.80 -14.15
N MET A 12 -0.25 4.67 -12.83
CA MET A 12 -1.47 4.87 -12.03
C MET A 12 -2.67 4.01 -12.47
N LYS A 13 -2.44 2.80 -13.01
CA LYS A 13 -3.53 1.90 -13.40
C LYS A 13 -4.22 1.35 -12.17
N LEU A 14 -5.55 1.35 -12.19
CA LEU A 14 -6.38 0.84 -11.11
C LEU A 14 -6.79 -0.61 -11.37
N VAL A 15 -6.84 -1.41 -10.30
CA VAL A 15 -7.37 -2.78 -10.33
C VAL A 15 -8.63 -2.82 -9.46
N ASP A 16 -9.70 -3.35 -10.02
CA ASP A 16 -10.92 -3.66 -9.26
C ASP A 16 -10.66 -4.89 -8.38
N MET A 17 -10.34 -4.63 -7.11
CA MET A 17 -9.97 -5.67 -6.13
C MET A 17 -11.06 -6.73 -5.95
N GLU A 18 -12.33 -6.34 -5.87
CA GLU A 18 -13.41 -7.32 -5.65
C GLU A 18 -13.59 -8.24 -6.85
N LYS A 19 -13.51 -7.68 -8.07
CA LYS A 19 -13.52 -8.50 -9.29
C LYS A 19 -12.30 -9.39 -9.39
N MET A 20 -11.12 -8.87 -9.05
CA MET A 20 -9.87 -9.64 -9.04
C MET A 20 -9.98 -10.83 -8.07
N VAL A 21 -10.44 -10.60 -6.85
CA VAL A 21 -10.68 -11.66 -5.86
C VAL A 21 -11.66 -12.70 -6.39
N LYS A 22 -12.81 -12.26 -6.93
CA LYS A 22 -13.80 -13.18 -7.55
C LYS A 22 -13.21 -14.01 -8.69
N VAL A 23 -12.30 -13.44 -9.49
CA VAL A 23 -11.65 -14.18 -10.58
C VAL A 23 -10.68 -15.21 -10.04
N VAL A 24 -9.81 -14.84 -9.10
CA VAL A 24 -8.82 -15.79 -8.53
C VAL A 24 -9.48 -16.95 -7.81
N ARG A 25 -10.52 -16.68 -7.02
CA ARG A 25 -11.22 -17.73 -6.26
C ARG A 25 -11.88 -18.78 -7.16
N LYS A 26 -12.14 -18.50 -8.44
CA LYS A 26 -12.58 -19.52 -9.41
C LYS A 26 -11.51 -20.57 -9.73
N TYR A 27 -10.24 -20.24 -9.52
CA TYR A 27 -9.11 -21.13 -9.79
C TYR A 27 -8.63 -21.88 -8.54
N GLY A 28 -8.95 -21.40 -7.35
CA GLY A 28 -8.61 -22.03 -6.08
C GLY A 28 -8.71 -21.07 -4.90
N ASP A 29 -9.20 -21.57 -3.76
CA ASP A 29 -9.28 -20.80 -2.51
C ASP A 29 -7.90 -20.70 -1.81
N ASP A 30 -6.99 -21.63 -2.12
CA ASP A 30 -5.61 -21.68 -1.62
C ASP A 30 -4.68 -20.66 -2.30
N ILE A 31 -5.12 -20.00 -3.37
CA ILE A 31 -4.33 -19.00 -4.07
C ILE A 31 -4.28 -17.71 -3.25
N ILE A 32 -3.14 -17.45 -2.60
CA ILE A 32 -2.89 -16.20 -1.86
C ILE A 32 -2.94 -14.99 -2.80
N ILE A 33 -3.76 -14.01 -2.46
CA ILE A 33 -3.90 -12.71 -3.13
C ILE A 33 -3.17 -11.66 -2.32
N VAL A 34 -2.17 -11.03 -2.93
CA VAL A 34 -1.35 -9.98 -2.32
C VAL A 34 -1.53 -8.67 -3.08
N ILE A 35 -1.69 -7.59 -2.33
CA ILE A 35 -1.66 -6.24 -2.89
C ILE A 35 -0.56 -5.39 -2.24
N ASP A 36 0.26 -4.76 -3.06
CA ASP A 36 1.05 -3.61 -2.63
C ASP A 36 0.14 -2.38 -2.60
N SER A 37 -0.14 -1.87 -1.40
CA SER A 37 -1.01 -0.72 -1.17
C SER A 37 -0.22 0.53 -0.76
N THR A 38 1.07 0.59 -1.11
CA THR A 38 1.99 1.69 -0.77
C THR A 38 1.45 3.07 -1.17
N PHE A 39 0.94 3.22 -2.40
CA PHE A 39 0.48 4.51 -2.93
C PHE A 39 -0.72 5.10 -2.16
N MET A 40 -1.68 4.25 -1.80
CA MET A 40 -2.91 4.71 -1.16
C MET A 40 -2.77 4.85 0.35
N SER A 41 -1.85 4.09 0.97
CA SER A 41 -1.80 3.88 2.43
C SER A 41 -3.12 3.28 2.97
N PRO A 42 -3.18 2.81 4.24
CA PRO A 42 -4.45 2.35 4.80
C PRO A 42 -5.50 3.46 4.95
N PHE A 43 -5.10 4.73 4.80
CA PHE A 43 -6.01 5.87 4.93
C PHE A 43 -7.04 5.92 3.78
N PHE A 44 -6.62 5.67 2.54
CA PHE A 44 -7.52 5.74 1.38
C PHE A 44 -8.04 4.38 0.92
N GLN A 45 -7.39 3.29 1.31
CA GLN A 45 -7.74 1.96 0.86
C GLN A 45 -7.51 0.94 1.96
N ASN A 46 -8.53 0.13 2.23
CA ASN A 46 -8.42 -1.07 3.06
C ASN A 46 -8.69 -2.31 2.19
N PRO A 47 -7.66 -2.96 1.63
CA PRO A 47 -7.85 -4.10 0.73
C PRO A 47 -8.33 -5.38 1.41
N ILE A 48 -8.02 -5.58 2.70
CA ILE A 48 -8.42 -6.80 3.43
C ILE A 48 -9.94 -6.90 3.47
N SER A 49 -10.65 -5.79 3.70
CA SER A 49 -12.12 -5.76 3.68
C SER A 49 -12.74 -6.05 2.30
N LYS A 50 -11.93 -6.10 1.23
CA LYS A 50 -12.34 -6.45 -0.13
C LYS A 50 -11.98 -7.89 -0.51
N GLY A 51 -11.53 -8.71 0.45
CA GLY A 51 -11.21 -10.12 0.26
C GLY A 51 -9.79 -10.40 -0.25
N VAL A 52 -8.88 -9.43 -0.14
CA VAL A 52 -7.45 -9.65 -0.36
C VAL A 52 -6.84 -10.28 0.90
N ASP A 53 -5.97 -11.27 0.73
CA ASP A 53 -5.41 -12.03 1.86
C ASP A 53 -4.27 -11.26 2.55
N VAL A 54 -3.42 -10.60 1.76
CA VAL A 54 -2.22 -9.93 2.27
C VAL A 54 -2.08 -8.52 1.68
N VAL A 55 -1.83 -7.56 2.55
CA VAL A 55 -1.51 -6.17 2.18
C VAL A 55 -0.06 -5.88 2.53
N VAL A 56 0.70 -5.39 1.56
CA VAL A 56 2.08 -4.99 1.72
C VAL A 56 2.19 -3.48 1.57
N HIS A 57 3.03 -2.86 2.40
CA HIS A 57 3.42 -1.46 2.25
C HIS A 57 4.93 -1.29 2.33
N SER A 58 5.47 -0.46 1.45
CA SER A 58 6.69 0.29 1.72
C SER A 58 6.36 1.41 2.71
N VAL A 59 6.62 1.15 3.99
CA VAL A 59 6.40 2.10 5.09
C VAL A 59 7.27 3.35 4.92
N THR A 60 8.41 3.21 4.22
CA THR A 60 9.29 4.31 3.79
C THR A 60 8.54 5.49 3.16
N LYS A 61 7.43 5.22 2.47
CA LYS A 61 6.67 6.23 1.72
C LYS A 61 5.70 6.96 2.65
N TYR A 62 4.40 6.83 2.41
CA TYR A 62 3.38 7.65 3.05
C TYR A 62 3.17 7.33 4.53
N ILE A 63 3.32 6.07 4.95
CA ILE A 63 3.07 5.68 6.34
C ILE A 63 4.06 6.38 7.28
N ASN A 64 5.37 6.27 7.02
CA ASN A 64 6.37 7.08 7.71
C ASN A 64 6.18 8.57 7.39
N GLY A 65 6.27 8.92 6.09
CA GLY A 65 5.98 10.26 5.58
C GLY A 65 7.02 11.33 5.87
N HIS A 66 8.19 10.98 6.41
CA HIS A 66 9.23 11.93 6.83
C HIS A 66 10.59 11.71 6.11
N ASN A 67 10.65 10.79 5.13
CA ASN A 67 11.83 10.50 4.30
C ASN A 67 13.11 10.13 5.09
N ASP A 68 12.96 9.59 6.28
CA ASP A 68 14.04 9.30 7.24
C ASP A 68 14.08 7.83 7.70
N VAL A 69 13.19 6.96 7.20
CA VAL A 69 13.11 5.55 7.60
C VAL A 69 12.95 4.63 6.37
N MET A 70 13.70 3.52 6.34
CA MET A 70 13.48 2.41 5.40
C MET A 70 12.82 1.23 6.11
N MET A 71 11.57 0.91 5.76
CA MET A 71 10.80 -0.15 6.42
C MET A 71 9.72 -0.71 5.50
N GLY A 72 9.42 -2.00 5.66
CA GLY A 72 8.26 -2.66 5.07
C GLY A 72 7.26 -3.10 6.15
N ALA A 73 6.00 -3.24 5.79
CA ALA A 73 4.96 -3.82 6.63
C ALA A 73 4.08 -4.77 5.81
N VAL A 74 3.62 -5.84 6.45
CA VAL A 74 2.72 -6.84 5.89
C VAL A 74 1.55 -6.99 6.86
N MET A 75 0.32 -6.97 6.34
CA MET A 75 -0.90 -7.14 7.13
C MET A 75 -1.77 -8.25 6.51
N THR A 76 -2.36 -9.07 7.36
CA THR A 76 -3.22 -10.21 7.01
C THR A 76 -4.21 -10.45 8.15
N ASP A 77 -5.42 -10.91 7.83
CA ASP A 77 -6.40 -11.43 8.82
C ASP A 77 -6.29 -12.96 8.98
N SER A 78 -5.53 -13.64 8.10
CA SER A 78 -5.31 -15.08 8.18
C SER A 78 -4.25 -15.41 9.23
N LYS A 79 -4.67 -16.13 10.26
CA LYS A 79 -3.78 -16.64 11.32
C LYS A 79 -2.68 -17.55 10.77
N GLU A 80 -2.99 -18.39 9.80
CA GLU A 80 -2.02 -19.29 9.17
C GLU A 80 -0.91 -18.50 8.45
N ILE A 81 -1.30 -17.45 7.71
CA ILE A 81 -0.33 -16.58 7.03
C ILE A 81 0.50 -15.80 8.06
N ASP A 82 -0.13 -15.28 9.12
CA ASP A 82 0.57 -14.54 10.19
C ASP A 82 1.63 -15.42 10.89
N GLU A 83 1.27 -16.65 11.29
CA GLU A 83 2.19 -17.60 11.92
C GLU A 83 3.36 -17.93 11.00
N HIS A 84 3.09 -18.21 9.72
CA HIS A 84 4.14 -18.46 8.73
C HIS A 84 5.08 -17.26 8.55
N LEU A 85 4.53 -16.05 8.41
CA LEU A 85 5.32 -14.83 8.26
C LEU A 85 6.17 -14.53 9.51
N LEU A 86 5.66 -14.81 10.70
CA LEU A 86 6.39 -14.66 11.96
C LEU A 86 7.59 -15.62 12.05
N GLU A 87 7.42 -16.87 11.61
CA GLU A 87 8.52 -17.83 11.50
C GLU A 87 9.59 -17.36 10.51
N GLN A 88 9.17 -16.84 9.34
CA GLN A 88 10.09 -16.27 8.36
C GLN A 88 10.82 -15.05 8.91
N GLN A 89 10.12 -14.15 9.61
CA GLN A 89 10.72 -12.97 10.23
C GLN A 89 11.81 -13.36 11.24
N ARG A 90 11.57 -14.39 12.07
CA ARG A 90 12.53 -14.90 13.05
C ARG A 90 13.73 -15.60 12.39
N SER A 91 13.48 -16.36 11.32
CA SER A 91 14.50 -17.18 10.66
C SER A 91 15.39 -16.38 9.73
N ILE A 92 14.81 -15.46 8.95
CA ILE A 92 15.52 -14.60 8.00
C ILE A 92 16.14 -13.40 8.72
N GLY A 93 15.51 -12.91 9.79
CA GLY A 93 16.02 -11.80 10.59
C GLY A 93 15.95 -10.43 9.90
N SER A 94 15.20 -10.29 8.81
CA SER A 94 14.95 -9.00 8.13
C SER A 94 13.95 -8.15 8.91
N VAL A 95 14.33 -7.77 10.15
CA VAL A 95 13.53 -6.97 11.06
C VAL A 95 14.00 -5.51 11.09
N PRO A 96 13.09 -4.53 11.26
CA PRO A 96 13.47 -3.13 11.37
C PRO A 96 14.17 -2.83 12.70
N SER A 97 14.97 -1.76 12.70
CA SER A 97 15.49 -1.17 13.94
C SER A 97 14.34 -0.74 14.86
N ALA A 98 14.48 -0.96 16.17
CA ALA A 98 13.49 -0.50 17.15
C ALA A 98 13.31 1.04 17.11
N PHE A 99 14.38 1.77 16.77
CA PHE A 99 14.32 3.22 16.61
C PHE A 99 13.50 3.61 15.36
N ASP A 100 13.68 2.89 14.26
CA ASP A 100 12.87 3.09 13.05
C ASP A 100 11.40 2.81 13.31
N CYS A 101 11.08 1.76 14.09
CA CYS A 101 9.71 1.47 14.52
C CYS A 101 9.11 2.65 15.31
N TYR A 102 9.90 3.28 16.19
CA TYR A 102 9.47 4.47 16.91
C TYR A 102 9.20 5.66 15.97
N LEU A 103 10.11 5.93 15.03
CA LEU A 103 9.95 7.03 14.06
C LEU A 103 8.72 6.82 13.17
N VAL A 104 8.49 5.61 12.69
CA VAL A 104 7.27 5.25 11.95
C VAL A 104 6.03 5.47 12.81
N ASN A 105 6.02 4.98 14.06
CA ASN A 105 4.89 5.17 14.96
C ASN A 105 4.64 6.66 15.26
N ARG A 106 5.68 7.49 15.29
CA ARG A 106 5.54 8.96 15.34
C ARG A 106 4.89 9.48 14.05
N GLY A 107 5.33 9.03 12.87
CA GLY A 107 4.80 9.40 11.57
C GLY A 107 3.32 9.07 11.38
N VAL A 108 2.88 7.89 11.84
CA VAL A 108 1.48 7.42 11.75
C VAL A 108 0.49 8.38 12.43
N LYS A 109 0.89 9.04 13.53
CA LYS A 109 0.01 9.96 14.28
C LYS A 109 -0.48 11.14 13.44
N THR A 110 0.25 11.52 12.40
CA THR A 110 -0.12 12.61 11.48
C THR A 110 -0.57 12.11 10.12
N LEU A 111 -0.68 10.78 9.91
CA LEU A 111 -0.97 10.20 8.61
C LEU A 111 -2.25 10.78 7.99
N HIS A 112 -3.34 10.81 8.75
CA HIS A 112 -4.62 11.35 8.29
C HIS A 112 -4.53 12.80 7.78
N LEU A 113 -3.90 13.69 8.55
CA LEU A 113 -3.70 15.10 8.16
C LEU A 113 -2.82 15.22 6.90
N ARG A 114 -1.74 14.44 6.85
CA ARG A 114 -0.81 14.46 5.71
C ARG A 114 -1.47 13.94 4.44
N MET A 115 -2.19 12.82 4.51
CA MET A 115 -2.82 12.21 3.35
C MET A 115 -3.95 13.09 2.79
N GLU A 116 -4.75 13.72 3.65
CA GLU A 116 -5.73 14.72 3.21
C GLU A 116 -5.05 15.87 2.45
N ARG A 117 -3.96 16.43 3.01
CA ARG A 117 -3.22 17.51 2.36
C ARG A 117 -2.57 17.06 1.04
N HIS A 118 -2.02 15.84 0.99
CA HIS A 118 -1.48 15.26 -0.24
C HIS A 118 -2.55 15.12 -1.32
N HIS A 119 -3.76 14.69 -0.95
CA HIS A 119 -4.87 14.59 -1.89
C HIS A 119 -5.27 15.96 -2.44
N LEU A 120 -5.50 16.95 -1.57
CA LEU A 120 -5.90 18.29 -2.00
C LEU A 120 -4.84 18.95 -2.89
N ASN A 121 -3.58 18.91 -2.48
CA ASN A 121 -2.49 19.49 -3.25
C ASN A 121 -2.25 18.73 -4.57
N GLY A 122 -2.25 17.39 -4.52
CA GLY A 122 -2.08 16.55 -5.68
C GLY A 122 -3.17 16.78 -6.73
N LEU A 123 -4.43 16.91 -6.29
CA LEU A 123 -5.55 17.21 -7.18
C LEU A 123 -5.45 18.61 -7.79
N ALA A 124 -5.01 19.61 -7.02
CA ALA A 124 -4.77 20.95 -7.54
C ALA A 124 -3.66 20.97 -8.61
N VAL A 125 -2.55 20.28 -8.36
CA VAL A 125 -1.45 20.11 -9.33
C VAL A 125 -1.91 19.36 -10.57
N ALA A 126 -2.63 18.24 -10.42
CA ALA A 126 -3.14 17.47 -11.54
C ALA A 126 -4.06 18.32 -12.44
N ARG A 127 -5.00 19.07 -11.85
CA ARG A 127 -5.89 19.98 -12.58
C ARG A 127 -5.14 21.11 -13.27
N PHE A 128 -4.13 21.67 -12.63
CA PHE A 128 -3.29 22.70 -13.24
C PHE A 128 -2.56 22.15 -14.47
N LEU A 129 -1.90 21.00 -14.34
CA LEU A 129 -1.14 20.38 -15.42
C LEU A 129 -2.05 19.89 -16.56
N GLU A 130 -3.24 19.40 -16.27
CA GLU A 130 -4.22 18.94 -17.27
C GLU A 130 -4.67 20.07 -18.21
N ASN A 131 -4.62 21.32 -17.74
CA ASN A 131 -4.96 22.51 -18.52
C ASN A 131 -3.74 23.23 -19.10
N HIS A 132 -2.52 22.75 -18.86
CA HIS A 132 -1.30 23.43 -19.27
C HIS A 132 -0.92 23.05 -20.71
N THR A 133 -0.73 24.03 -21.59
CA THR A 133 -0.51 23.80 -23.03
C THR A 133 0.75 22.98 -23.36
N ALA A 134 1.75 23.00 -22.48
CA ALA A 134 2.97 22.19 -22.62
C ALA A 134 2.86 20.75 -22.10
N VAL A 135 1.70 20.33 -21.59
CA VAL A 135 1.49 18.99 -21.02
C VAL A 135 0.62 18.18 -21.98
N GLU A 136 1.14 17.05 -22.47
CA GLU A 136 0.40 16.17 -23.38
C GLU A 136 -0.71 15.39 -22.65
N LYS A 137 -0.42 14.86 -21.46
CA LYS A 137 -1.35 14.03 -20.70
C LYS A 137 -1.06 14.04 -19.20
N VAL A 138 -2.13 14.05 -18.41
CA VAL A 138 -2.10 13.78 -16.96
C VAL A 138 -2.84 12.48 -16.67
N HIS A 139 -2.24 11.63 -15.86
CA HIS A 139 -2.87 10.40 -15.36
C HIS A 139 -3.44 10.68 -13.97
N ARG A 140 -4.77 10.75 -13.86
CA ARG A 140 -5.50 10.97 -12.60
C ARG A 140 -6.60 9.95 -12.42
#